data_AF-A0AAU8M4B7-F1
#
_entry.id   AF-A0AAU8M4B7-F1
#
_cell.length_a   1.000
_cell.length_b   1.000
_cell.length_c   1.000
_cell.angle_alpha   90.00
_cell.angle_beta   90.00
_cell.angle_gamma   90.00
#
_symmetry.space_group_name_H-M   'P 1'
#
loop_
_entity.id
_entity.type
_entity.pdbx_description
1 polymer ?
#
loop_
_entity_poly.entity_id
_entity_poly.type
_entity_poly.pdbx_seq_one_letter_code
_entity_poly.pdbx_strand_id
1 'polypeptide(L)'
;MSDALQLILEDTDGTQLETSCTRVAIIWQGKELWIQQDGRGQLLIGVDVEEDDAEYANLLLRPLATNLVSLQLEMEPADVGAEEDGHVHGPDCNH
;
A
#
# COMPACT_ATOMS: atom_id res chain seq x y z
N MET A 1 -21.39 -1.60 16.90
CA MET A 1 -20.71 -2.54 15.99
C MET A 1 -19.24 -2.44 16.32
N SER A 2 -18.51 -3.55 16.40
CA SER A 2 -17.09 -3.52 16.77
C SER A 2 -16.27 -3.10 15.55
N ASP A 3 -15.36 -2.15 15.72
CA ASP A 3 -14.41 -1.73 14.67
C ASP A 3 -13.26 -2.74 14.50
N ALA A 4 -13.32 -3.88 15.20
CA ALA A 4 -12.34 -4.95 15.10
C ALA A 4 -12.57 -5.81 13.85
N LEU A 5 -11.51 -6.01 13.09
CA LEU A 5 -11.39 -7.05 12.07
C LEU A 5 -11.44 -8.42 12.75
N GLN A 6 -12.26 -9.32 12.21
CA GLN A 6 -12.18 -10.74 12.53
C GLN A 6 -11.27 -11.39 11.49
N LEU A 7 -10.24 -12.09 11.95
CA LEU A 7 -9.24 -12.73 11.11
C LEU A 7 -9.38 -14.24 11.20
N ILE A 8 -9.24 -14.90 10.05
CA ILE A 8 -9.02 -16.34 9.94
C ILE A 8 -7.59 -16.50 9.45
N LEU A 9 -6.73 -17.10 10.27
CA LEU A 9 -5.34 -17.39 9.96
C LEU A 9 -5.22 -18.88 9.65
N GLU A 10 -4.73 -19.23 8.47
CA GLU A 10 -4.52 -20.63 8.06
C GLU A 10 -3.01 -20.91 7.99
N ASP A 11 -2.57 -21.96 8.69
CA ASP A 11 -1.18 -22.42 8.65
C ASP A 11 -0.93 -23.28 7.39
N THR A 12 0.33 -23.50 7.07
CA THR A 12 0.84 -24.34 5.98
C THR A 12 0.35 -25.78 6.01
N ASP A 13 -0.09 -26.28 7.17
CA ASP A 13 -0.69 -27.60 7.33
C ASP A 13 -2.23 -27.61 7.19
N GLY A 14 -2.84 -26.45 6.93
CA GLY A 14 -4.28 -26.25 6.79
C GLY A 14 -5.04 -26.00 8.10
N THR A 15 -4.35 -25.93 9.24
CA THR A 15 -4.98 -25.59 10.52
C THR A 15 -5.43 -24.13 10.54
N GLN A 16 -6.66 -23.87 10.98
CA GLN A 16 -7.21 -22.52 11.08
C GLN A 16 -7.27 -22.01 12.54
N LEU A 17 -6.97 -20.73 12.72
CA LEU A 17 -7.11 -19.98 13.96
C LEU A 17 -7.94 -18.71 13.71
N GLU A 18 -8.99 -18.51 14.51
CA GLU A 18 -9.77 -17.28 14.52
C GLU A 18 -9.27 -16.32 15.60
N THR A 19 -9.11 -15.04 15.24
CA THR A 19 -8.72 -13.98 16.18
C THR A 19 -9.29 -12.62 15.75
N SER A 20 -9.05 -11.57 16.53
CA SER A 20 -9.50 -10.22 16.17
C SER A 20 -8.45 -9.15 16.48
N CYS A 21 -8.46 -8.09 15.68
CA CYS A 21 -7.55 -6.95 15.80
C CYS A 21 -8.18 -5.68 15.23
N THR A 22 -7.62 -4.52 15.55
CA THR A 22 -8.00 -3.26 14.90
C THR A 22 -7.31 -3.07 13.56
N ARG A 23 -6.11 -3.63 13.39
CA ARG A 23 -5.26 -3.56 12.19
C ARG A 23 -4.52 -4.89 12.04
N VAL A 24 -4.43 -5.38 10.80
CA VAL A 24 -3.60 -6.54 10.44
C VAL A 24 -2.50 -6.10 9.49
N ALA A 25 -1.32 -6.67 9.62
CA ALA A 25 -0.20 -6.39 8.72
C ALA A 25 0.59 -7.67 8.43
N ILE A 26 1.21 -7.71 7.25
CA ILE A 26 2.16 -8.74 6.84
C ILE A 26 3.44 -8.06 6.33
N ILE A 27 4.56 -8.76 6.46
CA ILE A 27 5.79 -8.35 5.77
C ILE A 27 5.78 -8.96 4.38
N TRP A 28 5.79 -8.11 3.36
CA TRP A 28 5.80 -8.52 1.96
C TRP A 28 6.84 -7.71 1.18
N GLN A 29 7.75 -8.41 0.50
CA GLN A 29 8.91 -7.81 -0.18
C GLN A 29 9.75 -6.88 0.72
N GLY A 30 9.81 -7.17 2.02
CA GLY A 30 10.54 -6.37 3.00
C GLY A 30 9.84 -5.10 3.49
N LYS A 31 8.60 -4.83 3.04
CA LYS A 31 7.76 -3.72 3.53
C LYS A 31 6.56 -4.24 4.31
N GLU A 32 5.98 -3.41 5.17
CA GLU A 32 4.76 -3.74 5.91
C GLU A 32 3.52 -3.40 5.07
N LEU A 33 2.78 -4.41 4.61
CA LEU A 33 1.47 -4.24 3.98
C LEU A 33 0.40 -4.41 5.06
N TRP A 34 -0.48 -3.43 5.22
CA TRP A 34 -1.48 -3.42 6.27
C TRP A 34 -2.90 -3.20 5.76
N ILE A 35 -3.87 -3.68 6.54
CA ILE A 35 -5.31 -3.47 6.33
C ILE A 35 -5.94 -2.97 7.64
N GLN A 36 -6.80 -1.97 7.53
CA GLN A 36 -7.48 -1.36 8.67
C GLN A 36 -8.87 -0.83 8.26
N GLN A 37 -9.83 -0.80 9.19
CA GLN A 37 -11.09 -0.09 8.96
C GLN A 37 -10.90 1.43 9.07
N ASP A 38 -11.59 2.20 8.23
CA ASP A 38 -11.56 3.68 8.26
C ASP A 38 -12.55 4.28 9.28
N GLY A 39 -13.33 3.44 9.98
CA GLY A 39 -14.39 3.84 10.92
C GLY A 39 -15.69 4.32 10.25
N ARG A 40 -15.78 4.31 8.92
CA ARG A 40 -16.96 4.68 8.11
C ARG A 40 -17.49 3.52 7.27
N GLY A 41 -17.03 2.30 7.56
CA GLY A 41 -17.45 1.08 6.89
C GLY A 41 -16.63 0.74 5.64
N GLN A 42 -15.47 1.39 5.44
CA GLN A 42 -14.52 1.02 4.39
C GLN A 42 -13.31 0.32 5.00
N LEU A 43 -12.67 -0.53 4.19
CA LEU A 43 -11.34 -1.05 4.48
C LEU A 43 -10.31 -0.23 3.71
N LEU A 44 -9.28 0.20 4.43
CA LEU A 44 -8.08 0.78 3.88
C LEU A 44 -7.03 -0.33 3.74
N ILE A 45 -6.26 -0.25 2.67
CA ILE A 45 -5.06 -1.05 2.47
C ILE A 45 -3.92 -0.10 2.14
N GLY A 46 -2.77 -0.30 2.77
CA GLY A 46 -1.61 0.55 2.57
C GLY A 46 -0.31 -0.21 2.78
N VAL A 47 0.77 0.36 2.26
CA VAL A 47 2.13 -0.11 2.48
C VAL A 47 2.85 0.94 3.29
N ASP A 48 3.53 0.51 4.34
CA ASP A 48 4.38 1.39 5.13
C ASP A 48 5.70 1.64 4.38
N VAL A 49 6.02 2.91 4.20
CA VAL A 49 7.25 3.41 3.56
C VAL A 49 7.83 4.49 4.45
N GLU A 50 9.13 4.46 4.64
CA GLU A 50 9.84 5.42 5.48
C GLU A 50 10.03 6.74 4.71
N GLU A 51 10.05 7.89 5.40
CA GLU A 51 10.23 9.21 4.74
C GLU A 51 11.57 9.31 3.96
N ASP A 52 12.58 8.55 4.38
CA ASP A 52 13.90 8.49 3.73
C ASP A 52 14.02 7.35 2.70
N ASP A 53 12.93 6.63 2.38
CA ASP A 53 12.97 5.60 1.35
C ASP A 53 13.31 6.24 -0.01
N ALA A 54 14.38 5.73 -0.64
CA ALA A 54 14.79 6.15 -1.98
C ALA A 54 13.81 5.71 -3.08
N GLU A 55 12.73 5.00 -2.73
CA GLU A 55 11.73 4.46 -3.64
C GLU A 55 10.31 4.65 -3.07
N TYR A 56 9.38 5.09 -3.89
CA TYR A 56 7.95 5.10 -3.59
C TYR A 56 7.35 3.70 -3.78
N ALA A 57 6.47 3.30 -2.87
CA ALA A 57 5.68 2.08 -2.98
C ALA A 57 4.38 2.34 -3.76
N ASN A 58 4.29 1.79 -4.97
CA ASN A 58 3.04 1.75 -5.73
C ASN A 58 2.30 0.45 -5.46
N LEU A 59 1.08 0.57 -4.93
CA LEU A 59 0.19 -0.57 -4.68
C LEU A 59 -0.83 -0.69 -5.81
N LEU A 60 -0.65 -1.69 -6.68
CA LEU A 60 -1.50 -1.91 -7.84
C LEU A 60 -2.54 -2.99 -7.55
N LEU A 61 -3.81 -2.66 -7.82
CA LEU A 61 -4.93 -3.59 -7.80
C LEU A 61 -5.33 -3.91 -9.24
N ARG A 62 -5.27 -5.19 -9.63
CA ARG A 62 -5.67 -5.63 -10.98
C ARG A 62 -6.77 -6.70 -10.88
N PRO A 63 -7.92 -6.53 -11.54
CA PRO A 63 -8.95 -7.57 -11.59
C PRO A 63 -8.43 -8.83 -12.28
N LEU A 64 -8.69 -10.00 -11.69
CA LEU A 64 -8.36 -11.30 -12.27
C LEU A 64 -9.60 -12.10 -12.67
N ALA A 65 -10.61 -12.12 -11.80
CA ALA A 65 -11.88 -12.82 -12.02
C ALA A 65 -12.99 -12.18 -11.19
N THR A 66 -14.21 -12.72 -11.28
CA THR A 66 -15.31 -12.33 -10.39
C THR A 66 -14.90 -12.52 -8.94
N ASN A 67 -14.92 -11.43 -8.16
CA ASN A 67 -14.52 -11.40 -6.75
C ASN A 67 -13.03 -11.70 -6.48
N LEU A 68 -12.17 -11.57 -7.48
CA LEU A 68 -10.73 -11.77 -7.31
C LEU A 68 -9.94 -10.64 -7.96
N VAL A 69 -9.09 -9.99 -7.16
CA VAL A 69 -8.11 -9.00 -7.60
C VAL A 69 -6.73 -9.48 -7.18
N SER A 70 -5.72 -9.23 -8.01
CA SER A 70 -4.32 -9.33 -7.60
C SER A 70 -3.88 -8.02 -6.97
N LEU A 71 -3.04 -8.14 -5.95
CA LEU A 71 -2.26 -7.04 -5.39
C LEU A 71 -0.82 -7.16 -5.88
N GLN A 72 -0.24 -6.07 -6.35
CA GLN A 72 1.17 -5.98 -6.72
C GLN A 72 1.81 -4.77 -6.04
N LEU A 73 3.00 -4.96 -5.48
CA LEU A 73 3.85 -3.87 -5.02
C LEU A 73 4.92 -3.61 -6.09
N GLU A 74 4.95 -2.40 -6.61
CA GLU A 74 5.98 -1.89 -7.52
C GLU A 74 6.74 -0.77 -6.79
N MET A 75 8.06 -0.89 -6.71
CA MET A 75 8.91 0.16 -6.14
C MET A 75 9.39 1.05 -7.30
N GLU A 76 9.10 2.34 -7.22
CA GLU A 76 9.58 3.33 -8.19
C GLU A 76 10.61 4.23 -7.53
N PRO A 77 11.75 4.54 -8.18
CA PRO A 77 12.72 5.48 -7.64
C PRO A 77 12.04 6.79 -7.27
N ALA A 78 12.26 7.26 -6.05
CA ALA A 78 11.90 8.60 -5.69
C ALA A 78 12.69 9.54 -6.60
N ASP A 79 12.01 10.47 -7.27
CA ASP A 79 12.63 11.33 -8.26
C ASP A 79 13.49 12.39 -7.55
N VAL A 80 14.65 11.98 -7.01
CA VAL A 80 15.56 12.83 -6.23
C VAL A 80 16.32 13.84 -7.11
N GLY A 81 15.91 14.04 -8.37
CA GLY A 81 16.62 14.84 -9.37
C GLY A 81 15.77 15.79 -10.22
N ALA A 82 14.45 15.87 -10.05
CA ALA A 82 13.61 16.72 -10.88
C ALA A 82 13.50 18.19 -10.39
N GLU A 83 14.02 18.52 -9.20
CA GLU A 83 14.01 19.89 -8.67
C GLU A 83 15.36 20.62 -8.78
N GLU A 84 16.43 19.97 -9.24
CA GLU A 84 17.75 20.61 -9.43
C GLU A 84 18.13 20.91 -10.89
N ASP A 85 17.34 20.47 -11.88
CA ASP A 85 17.51 20.90 -13.27
C ASP A 85 16.40 21.89 -13.61
N GLY A 86 16.71 23.16 -13.36
CA GLY A 86 15.79 24.28 -13.39
C GLY A 86 14.82 24.21 -14.57
N HIS A 87 13.53 24.35 -14.26
CA HIS A 87 12.55 24.77 -15.24
C HIS A 87 12.95 26.15 -15.76
N VAL A 88 13.87 26.18 -16.73
CA VAL A 88 14.26 27.39 -17.45
C VAL A 88 13.06 27.71 -18.32
N HIS A 89 12.19 28.58 -17.83
CA HIS A 89 11.21 29.23 -18.67
C HIS A 89 12.00 29.92 -19.80
N GLY A 90 11.85 29.40 -21.02
CA GLY A 90 12.44 30.02 -22.19
C GLY A 90 11.97 31.47 -22.33
N PRO A 91 12.69 32.31 -23.08
CA PRO A 91 12.40 33.74 -23.20
C PRO A 91 11.00 34.09 -23.76
N ASP A 92 10.20 33.10 -24.15
CA ASP A 92 8.83 33.26 -24.66
C ASP A 92 7.72 33.07 -23.59
N CYS A 93 8.06 32.92 -22.30
CA CYS A 93 7.07 32.96 -21.23
C CYS A 93 6.59 34.40 -20.97
N ASN A 94 5.52 34.78 -21.68
CA ASN A 94 4.87 36.08 -21.57
C ASN A 94 4.04 36.19 -20.27
N HIS A 95 4.59 36.86 -19.25
CA HIS A 95 3.84 37.43 -18.13
C HIS A 95 3.53 38.91 -18.38
#